data_AF-A0AAD8AWW6-F1
#
_entry.id   AF-A0AAD8AWW6-F1
#
_cell.length_a   1.000
_cell.length_b   1.000
_cell.length_c   1.000
_cell.angle_alpha   90.00
_cell.angle_beta   90.00
_cell.angle_gamma   90.00
#
_symmetry.space_group_name_H-M   'P 1'
#
loop_
_entity.id
_entity.type
_entity.pdbx_description
1 polymer ?
#
loop_
_entity_poly.entity_id
_entity_poly.type
_entity_poly.pdbx_seq_one_letter_code
_entity_poly.pdbx_strand_id
1 'polypeptide(L)'
;MGKVKRLRQKFHAASSKAKDKKKSDSQTVEDQEMIVESPAKPAPSVISNKDNLFKNVNIPALSLLAQKLPDFDARSSITSKTFRGQNLKKKDKMKIRQEVWLSKMDTLQAAKKKAKERKKKQQTPIVGDLSSMQDALPTLELLLKKTTGEASDRLEFKKPKPVQKEKARQKQMLDDIALFHKIVQHPLFKEDAVNTITEHLKHKIKSEQNEEENLHQEVDGKSSEPKSKKRKK
;
A
#
# COMPACT_ATOMS: atom_id res chain seq x y z
N MET A 1 -31.20 -9.90 -19.27
CA MET A 1 -29.82 -10.45 -19.32
C MET A 1 -29.06 -10.28 -20.65
N GLY A 2 -29.69 -10.19 -21.84
CA GLY A 2 -28.97 -10.21 -23.12
C GLY A 2 -28.07 -9.00 -23.46
N LYS A 3 -28.39 -7.79 -22.98
CA LYS A 3 -27.69 -6.53 -23.38
C LYS A 3 -26.22 -6.49 -22.95
N VAL A 4 -25.88 -6.97 -21.75
CA VAL A 4 -24.50 -6.97 -21.21
C VAL A 4 -23.61 -8.02 -21.88
N LYS A 5 -24.15 -9.19 -22.25
CA LYS A 5 -23.40 -10.22 -23.01
C LYS A 5 -22.92 -9.68 -24.37
N ARG A 6 -23.79 -8.96 -25.10
CA ARG A 6 -23.45 -8.36 -26.41
C ARG A 6 -22.29 -7.36 -26.31
N LEU A 7 -22.27 -6.50 -25.28
CA LEU A 7 -21.16 -5.55 -25.06
C LEU A 7 -19.84 -6.29 -24.81
N ARG A 8 -19.82 -7.26 -23.90
CA ARG A 8 -18.60 -8.03 -23.59
C ARG A 8 -18.07 -8.81 -24.81
N GLN A 9 -18.95 -9.35 -25.65
CA GLN A 9 -18.56 -10.04 -26.89
C GLN A 9 -17.93 -9.09 -27.91
N LYS A 10 -18.46 -7.86 -28.07
CA LYS A 10 -17.87 -6.84 -28.97
C LYS A 10 -16.43 -6.49 -28.60
N PHE A 11 -16.14 -6.26 -27.32
CA PHE A 11 -14.79 -5.91 -26.87
C PHE A 11 -13.77 -7.05 -27.04
N HIS A 12 -14.17 -8.30 -26.75
CA HIS A 12 -13.28 -9.46 -26.95
C HIS A 12 -12.95 -9.70 -28.43
N ALA A 13 -13.94 -9.58 -29.32
CA ALA A 13 -13.73 -9.77 -30.76
C ALA A 13 -12.90 -8.64 -31.41
N ALA A 14 -12.96 -7.42 -30.89
CA ALA A 14 -12.10 -6.32 -31.34
C ALA A 14 -10.63 -6.56 -30.95
N SER A 15 -10.39 -7.05 -29.72
CA SER A 15 -9.04 -7.35 -29.23
C SER A 15 -8.36 -8.49 -29.97
N SER A 16 -9.09 -9.53 -30.39
CA SER A 16 -8.50 -10.62 -31.21
C SER A 16 -8.15 -10.13 -32.61
N LYS A 17 -9.08 -9.43 -33.29
CA LYS A 17 -8.83 -8.86 -34.63
C LYS A 17 -7.64 -7.90 -34.69
N ALA A 18 -7.40 -7.12 -33.64
CA ALA A 18 -6.22 -6.26 -33.53
C ALA A 18 -4.91 -7.06 -33.36
N LYS A 19 -4.97 -8.25 -32.75
CA LYS A 19 -3.83 -9.16 -32.60
C LYS A 19 -3.54 -9.92 -33.90
N ASP A 20 -4.57 -10.23 -34.66
CA ASP A 20 -4.45 -10.93 -35.95
C ASP A 20 -3.95 -9.98 -37.06
N LYS A 21 -4.43 -8.72 -37.11
CA LYS A 21 -3.87 -7.70 -38.03
C LYS A 21 -2.38 -7.43 -37.79
N LYS A 22 -1.92 -7.45 -36.54
CA LYS A 22 -0.48 -7.33 -36.22
C LYS A 22 0.37 -8.55 -36.62
N LYS A 23 -0.23 -9.61 -37.16
CA LYS A 23 0.46 -10.79 -37.71
C LYS A 23 0.43 -10.87 -39.24
N SER A 24 -0.37 -10.04 -39.92
CA SER A 24 -0.53 -10.10 -41.38
C SER A 24 0.30 -9.07 -42.16
N ASP A 25 0.89 -8.06 -41.49
CA ASP A 25 1.63 -6.94 -42.10
C ASP A 25 3.18 -7.11 -42.03
N SER A 26 3.70 -8.34 -42.05
CA SER A 26 5.15 -8.58 -41.91
C SER A 26 5.69 -9.68 -42.84
N GLN A 27 5.57 -9.42 -44.14
CA GLN A 27 6.15 -10.08 -45.34
C GLN A 27 5.66 -9.18 -46.51
N THR A 28 6.44 -8.61 -47.45
CA THR A 28 7.83 -8.77 -47.95
C THR A 28 8.28 -7.41 -48.56
N VAL A 29 9.51 -6.91 -48.32
CA VAL A 29 10.67 -6.71 -49.27
C VAL A 29 10.25 -6.16 -50.67
N GLU A 30 10.90 -5.20 -51.34
CA GLU A 30 12.33 -4.80 -51.36
C GLU A 30 12.56 -3.27 -51.26
N ASP A 31 13.84 -2.85 -51.33
CA ASP A 31 14.42 -1.71 -50.58
C ASP A 31 15.43 -0.83 -51.39
N GLN A 32 16.05 0.18 -50.76
CA GLN A 32 17.13 1.03 -51.31
C GLN A 32 18.15 1.44 -50.22
N GLU A 33 19.42 1.62 -50.61
CA GLU A 33 20.58 1.66 -49.70
C GLU A 33 20.91 3.06 -49.13
N MET A 34 21.46 3.13 -47.90
CA MET A 34 22.91 3.39 -47.66
C MET A 34 23.28 3.68 -46.18
N ILE A 35 24.19 2.83 -45.66
CA ILE A 35 25.35 3.07 -44.77
C ILE A 35 25.23 4.06 -43.56
N VAL A 36 25.49 3.56 -42.33
CA VAL A 36 26.62 3.93 -41.43
C VAL A 36 26.38 3.46 -39.97
N GLU A 37 27.31 2.62 -39.49
CA GLU A 37 27.75 2.32 -38.10
C GLU A 37 26.78 1.88 -36.97
N SER A 38 27.09 0.69 -36.45
CA SER A 38 26.88 0.29 -35.05
C SER A 38 28.21 0.51 -34.29
N PRO A 39 28.24 0.82 -32.97
CA PRO A 39 28.20 -0.28 -32.00
C PRO A 39 27.64 0.05 -30.60
N ALA A 40 26.75 -0.80 -30.06
CA ALA A 40 26.69 -1.12 -28.62
C ALA A 40 25.88 -2.41 -28.34
N LYS A 41 26.43 -3.31 -27.53
CA LYS A 41 25.85 -4.63 -27.24
C LYS A 41 24.85 -4.58 -26.07
N PRO A 42 23.74 -5.34 -26.08
CA PRO A 42 23.05 -5.69 -24.83
C PRO A 42 23.97 -6.60 -24.00
N ALA A 43 24.05 -6.36 -22.69
CA ALA A 43 24.94 -7.10 -21.80
C ALA A 43 24.56 -8.60 -21.72
N PRO A 44 25.54 -9.53 -21.68
CA PRO A 44 25.25 -10.94 -21.52
C PRO A 44 24.77 -11.22 -20.08
N SER A 45 23.57 -11.76 -19.94
CA SER A 45 23.05 -12.29 -18.68
C SER A 45 23.74 -13.60 -18.30
N VAL A 46 24.99 -13.51 -17.87
CA VAL A 46 25.79 -14.65 -17.36
C VAL A 46 25.30 -15.04 -15.95
N ILE A 47 24.12 -15.68 -15.88
CA ILE A 47 23.85 -16.80 -14.97
C ILE A 47 22.98 -17.80 -15.75
N SER A 48 23.60 -18.65 -16.56
CA SER A 48 22.99 -19.90 -17.03
C SER A 48 23.53 -21.05 -16.18
N ASN A 49 23.19 -21.01 -14.89
CA ASN A 49 23.45 -22.14 -13.99
C ASN A 49 22.49 -23.27 -14.38
N LYS A 50 22.97 -24.17 -15.26
CA LYS A 50 22.27 -25.40 -15.66
C LYS A 50 22.17 -26.41 -14.51
N ASP A 51 22.88 -26.18 -13.43
CA ASP A 51 22.74 -26.90 -12.18
C ASP A 51 21.67 -26.29 -11.28
N ASN A 52 20.72 -27.15 -10.87
CA ASN A 52 19.71 -26.85 -9.87
C ASN A 52 20.37 -26.27 -8.61
N LEU A 53 20.19 -24.96 -8.39
CA LEU A 53 20.82 -24.16 -7.32
C LEU A 53 20.63 -24.74 -5.90
N PHE A 54 19.63 -25.61 -5.73
CA PHE A 54 19.24 -26.21 -4.45
C PHE A 54 19.73 -27.67 -4.27
N LYS A 55 20.54 -28.24 -5.18
CA LYS A 55 21.07 -29.63 -5.09
C LYS A 55 21.69 -29.97 -3.73
N ASN A 56 22.32 -28.99 -3.08
CA ASN A 56 23.04 -29.18 -1.82
C ASN A 56 22.24 -28.74 -0.57
N VAL A 57 20.96 -28.37 -0.73
CA VAL A 57 20.11 -27.93 0.39
C VAL A 57 19.31 -29.12 0.94
N ASN A 58 19.88 -29.79 1.94
CA ASN A 58 19.19 -30.86 2.67
C ASN A 58 18.15 -30.25 3.64
N ILE A 59 16.88 -30.23 3.24
CA ILE A 59 15.76 -29.81 4.11
C ILE A 59 15.15 -31.05 4.77
N PRO A 60 15.41 -31.33 6.05
CA PRO A 60 14.88 -32.52 6.71
C PRO A 60 13.36 -32.44 6.83
N ALA A 61 12.65 -33.50 6.44
CA ALA A 61 11.18 -33.54 6.38
C ALA A 61 10.50 -33.23 7.74
N LEU A 62 11.16 -33.53 8.86
CA LEU A 62 10.73 -33.16 10.21
C LEU A 62 10.58 -31.64 10.39
N SER A 63 11.46 -30.84 9.79
CA SER A 63 11.39 -29.36 9.85
C SER A 63 10.19 -28.80 9.06
N LEU A 64 9.71 -29.52 8.03
CA LEU A 64 8.55 -29.13 7.25
C LEU A 64 7.24 -29.52 7.96
N LEU A 65 7.21 -30.66 8.66
CA LEU A 65 6.05 -31.13 9.42
C LEU A 65 5.74 -30.27 10.66
N ALA A 66 6.77 -29.68 11.29
CA ALA A 66 6.59 -28.76 12.41
C ALA A 66 5.90 -27.44 11.99
N GLN A 67 6.04 -27.04 10.72
CA GLN A 67 5.45 -25.80 10.21
C GLN A 67 3.98 -26.00 9.85
N LYS A 68 3.09 -25.94 10.86
CA LYS A 68 1.64 -25.80 10.64
C LYS A 68 1.35 -24.46 9.94
N LEU A 69 1.38 -24.48 8.62
CA LEU A 69 0.95 -23.36 7.79
C LEU A 69 -0.51 -22.99 8.17
N PRO A 70 -0.82 -21.70 8.36
CA PRO A 70 -2.19 -21.27 8.61
C PRO A 70 -3.10 -21.76 7.47
N ASP A 71 -4.20 -22.43 7.83
CA ASP A 71 -5.10 -23.01 6.84
C ASP A 71 -5.62 -21.90 5.90
N PHE A 72 -5.30 -22.03 4.61
CA PHE A 72 -5.33 -20.89 3.69
C PHE A 72 -6.77 -20.43 3.39
N ASP A 73 -7.78 -21.24 3.72
CA ASP A 73 -9.21 -20.91 3.65
C ASP A 73 -9.70 -20.04 4.83
N ALA A 74 -8.90 -19.82 5.88
CA ALA A 74 -9.17 -18.76 6.87
C ALA A 74 -9.19 -17.35 6.23
N ARG A 75 -8.68 -17.20 5.00
CA ARG A 75 -8.66 -15.96 4.22
C ARG A 75 -10.01 -15.64 3.57
N SER A 76 -10.99 -15.33 4.42
CA SER A 76 -12.15 -14.44 4.20
C SER A 76 -13.04 -14.66 2.95
N SER A 77 -12.86 -15.74 2.18
CA SER A 77 -13.57 -15.99 0.93
C SER A 77 -13.90 -17.48 0.81
N ILE A 78 -15.18 -17.80 0.54
CA ILE A 78 -15.59 -19.19 0.34
C ILE A 78 -15.17 -19.62 -1.06
N THR A 79 -13.96 -20.17 -1.14
CA THR A 79 -13.39 -20.71 -2.38
C THR A 79 -14.00 -22.08 -2.71
N SER A 80 -13.64 -22.67 -3.85
CA SER A 80 -13.92 -24.08 -4.13
C SER A 80 -13.17 -25.05 -3.21
N LYS A 81 -12.19 -24.57 -2.41
CA LYS A 81 -11.43 -25.38 -1.44
C LYS A 81 -12.19 -25.59 -0.13
N THR A 82 -12.94 -24.58 0.36
CA THR A 82 -13.71 -24.67 1.64
C THR A 82 -14.63 -25.90 1.76
N PHE A 83 -15.11 -26.41 0.64
CA PHE A 83 -16.01 -27.57 0.60
C PHE A 83 -15.37 -28.82 -0.03
N ARG A 84 -14.02 -28.90 -0.09
CA ARG A 84 -13.27 -30.14 -0.36
C ARG A 84 -13.38 -31.05 0.86
N GLY A 85 -13.42 -32.37 0.65
CA GLY A 85 -13.63 -33.36 1.73
C GLY A 85 -15.05 -33.40 2.32
N GLN A 86 -15.82 -32.29 2.24
CA GLN A 86 -17.20 -32.23 2.73
C GLN A 86 -18.22 -32.71 1.68
N ASN A 87 -18.87 -33.85 1.96
CA ASN A 87 -19.94 -34.47 1.15
C ASN A 87 -21.31 -33.74 1.28
N LEU A 88 -21.31 -32.41 1.25
CA LEU A 88 -22.53 -31.58 1.27
C LEU A 88 -23.20 -31.51 -0.10
N LYS A 89 -24.54 -31.42 -0.15
CA LYS A 89 -25.28 -31.30 -1.41
C LYS A 89 -25.09 -29.89 -1.99
N LYS A 90 -25.32 -29.74 -3.30
CA LYS A 90 -25.19 -28.45 -4.01
C LYS A 90 -26.05 -27.33 -3.38
N LYS A 91 -27.24 -27.68 -2.87
CA LYS A 91 -28.14 -26.74 -2.16
C LYS A 91 -27.49 -26.21 -0.88
N ASP A 92 -26.87 -27.07 -0.09
CA ASP A 92 -26.27 -26.71 1.21
C ASP A 92 -25.01 -25.87 1.00
N LYS A 93 -24.16 -26.25 0.03
CA LYS A 93 -23.01 -25.43 -0.43
C LYS A 93 -23.42 -24.09 -1.05
N MET A 94 -24.71 -23.86 -1.34
CA MET A 94 -25.26 -22.57 -1.78
C MET A 94 -25.76 -21.74 -0.59
N LYS A 95 -26.48 -22.37 0.35
CA LYS A 95 -26.92 -21.75 1.62
C LYS A 95 -25.75 -21.19 2.42
N ILE A 96 -24.72 -22.00 2.68
CA ILE A 96 -23.52 -21.59 3.45
C ILE A 96 -22.83 -20.39 2.77
N ARG A 97 -22.81 -20.35 1.43
CA ARG A 97 -22.28 -19.20 0.67
C ARG A 97 -23.10 -17.93 0.87
N GLN A 98 -24.43 -18.06 0.90
CA GLN A 98 -25.35 -16.94 1.14
C GLN A 98 -25.26 -16.45 2.59
N GLU A 99 -25.29 -17.35 3.58
CA GLU A 99 -25.20 -17.06 5.01
C GLU A 99 -23.90 -16.32 5.36
N VAL A 100 -22.75 -16.82 4.89
CA VAL A 100 -21.46 -16.16 5.12
C VAL A 100 -21.31 -14.86 4.32
N TRP A 101 -22.03 -14.69 3.20
CA TRP A 101 -22.09 -13.40 2.52
C TRP A 101 -22.95 -12.39 3.29
N LEU A 102 -24.11 -12.80 3.82
CA LEU A 102 -24.97 -11.98 4.67
C LEU A 102 -24.23 -11.55 5.94
N SER A 103 -23.63 -12.51 6.67
CA SER A 103 -22.81 -12.23 7.86
C SER A 103 -21.68 -11.21 7.59
N LYS A 104 -21.05 -11.25 6.40
CA LYS A 104 -20.07 -10.23 5.97
C LYS A 104 -20.70 -8.86 5.69
N MET A 105 -21.92 -8.81 5.15
CA MET A 105 -22.63 -7.55 4.97
C MET A 105 -23.05 -6.97 6.32
N ASP A 106 -23.56 -7.80 7.23
CA ASP A 106 -24.03 -7.41 8.55
C ASP A 106 -22.89 -6.90 9.44
N THR A 107 -21.75 -7.59 9.45
CA THR A 107 -20.54 -7.12 10.16
C THR A 107 -20.02 -5.79 9.61
N LEU A 108 -20.04 -5.58 8.29
CA LEU A 108 -19.69 -4.30 7.68
C LEU A 108 -20.71 -3.18 8.00
N GLN A 109 -22.01 -3.50 8.08
CA GLN A 109 -23.05 -2.54 8.47
C GLN A 109 -22.93 -2.18 9.95
N ALA A 110 -22.74 -3.16 10.83
CA ALA A 110 -22.52 -2.97 12.26
C ALA A 110 -21.28 -2.12 12.53
N ALA A 111 -20.15 -2.39 11.85
CA ALA A 111 -18.95 -1.58 11.95
C ALA A 111 -19.19 -0.12 11.51
N LYS A 112 -19.91 0.10 10.40
CA LYS A 112 -20.30 1.45 9.95
C LYS A 112 -21.24 2.15 10.93
N LYS A 113 -22.19 1.43 11.54
CA LYS A 113 -23.11 1.96 12.55
C LYS A 113 -22.34 2.38 13.81
N LYS A 114 -21.52 1.48 14.38
CA LYS A 114 -20.66 1.77 15.54
C LYS A 114 -19.72 2.95 15.28
N ALA A 115 -19.14 3.06 14.08
CA ALA A 115 -18.29 4.19 13.72
C ALA A 115 -19.06 5.54 13.65
N LYS A 116 -20.30 5.54 13.14
CA LYS A 116 -21.17 6.75 13.15
C LYS A 116 -21.57 7.13 14.58
N GLU A 117 -21.93 6.15 15.41
CA GLU A 117 -22.30 6.35 16.81
C GLU A 117 -21.14 6.89 17.64
N ARG A 118 -19.94 6.31 17.50
CA ARG A 118 -18.69 6.83 18.10
C ARG A 118 -18.47 8.30 17.73
N LYS A 119 -18.59 8.66 16.45
CA LYS A 119 -18.46 10.06 16.01
C LYS A 119 -19.51 10.97 16.64
N LYS A 120 -20.77 10.54 16.76
CA LYS A 120 -21.81 11.32 17.46
C LYS A 120 -21.46 11.51 18.94
N LYS A 121 -21.09 10.44 19.66
CA LYS A 121 -20.70 10.48 21.08
C LYS A 121 -19.48 11.36 21.34
N GLN A 122 -18.52 11.43 20.40
CA GLN A 122 -17.36 12.32 20.47
C GLN A 122 -17.70 13.81 20.28
N GLN A 123 -18.86 14.15 19.69
CA GLN A 123 -19.29 15.53 19.46
C GLN A 123 -20.27 16.03 20.53
N THR A 124 -20.98 15.13 21.22
CA THR A 124 -21.83 15.48 22.36
C THR A 124 -21.00 15.69 23.62
N PRO A 125 -21.24 16.76 24.43
CA PRO A 125 -20.53 16.97 25.67
C PRO A 125 -20.77 15.82 26.66
N ILE A 126 -19.70 15.40 27.34
CA ILE A 126 -19.65 14.17 28.15
C ILE A 126 -20.25 14.44 29.53
N VAL A 127 -21.59 14.52 29.61
CA VAL A 127 -22.31 14.61 30.88
C VAL A 127 -23.25 13.40 30.97
N GLY A 128 -22.89 12.42 31.79
CA GLY A 128 -23.71 11.24 32.11
C GLY A 128 -23.47 9.97 31.27
N ASP A 129 -22.90 10.04 30.06
CA ASP A 129 -22.60 8.83 29.26
C ASP A 129 -21.18 8.29 29.52
N LEU A 130 -21.09 7.22 30.32
CA LEU A 130 -19.83 6.50 30.61
C LEU A 130 -19.37 5.59 29.46
N SER A 131 -20.13 5.45 28.38
CA SER A 131 -19.75 4.60 27.22
C SER A 131 -18.42 5.02 26.60
N SER A 132 -18.08 6.31 26.65
CA SER A 132 -16.84 6.87 26.11
C SER A 132 -15.61 6.28 26.83
N MET A 133 -15.68 6.15 28.15
CA MET A 133 -14.64 5.50 28.96
C MET A 133 -14.58 4.00 28.68
N GLN A 134 -15.72 3.32 28.64
CA GLN A 134 -15.78 1.87 28.38
C GLN A 134 -15.21 1.49 27.00
N ASP A 135 -15.52 2.25 25.95
CA ASP A 135 -15.09 1.96 24.57
C ASP A 135 -13.64 2.43 24.29
N ALA A 136 -13.02 3.14 25.25
CA ALA A 136 -11.60 3.51 25.28
C ALA A 136 -10.72 2.54 26.10
N LEU A 137 -11.31 1.73 26.97
CA LEU A 137 -10.58 0.72 27.74
C LEU A 137 -10.22 -0.51 26.88
N PRO A 138 -9.05 -1.14 27.09
CA PRO A 138 -8.74 -2.43 26.49
C PRO A 138 -9.72 -3.51 26.95
N THR A 139 -10.16 -4.38 26.04
CA THR A 139 -10.94 -5.57 26.43
C THR A 139 -10.06 -6.56 27.19
N LEU A 140 -10.66 -7.37 28.08
CA LEU A 140 -9.94 -8.40 28.84
C LEU A 140 -9.17 -9.36 27.94
N GLU A 141 -9.70 -9.70 26.75
CA GLU A 141 -8.98 -10.50 25.75
C GLU A 141 -7.67 -9.85 25.27
N LEU A 142 -7.65 -8.53 25.10
CA LEU A 142 -6.43 -7.79 24.69
C LEU A 142 -5.40 -7.75 25.83
N LEU A 143 -5.86 -7.66 27.08
CA LEU A 143 -5.01 -7.70 28.26
C LEU A 143 -4.38 -9.09 28.45
N LEU A 144 -5.18 -10.16 28.38
CA LEU A 144 -4.73 -11.56 28.48
C LEU A 144 -3.80 -11.98 27.33
N LYS A 145 -3.98 -11.40 26.13
CA LYS A 145 -3.06 -11.62 25.00
C LYS A 145 -1.76 -10.82 25.12
N LYS A 146 -1.72 -9.76 25.92
CA LYS A 146 -0.50 -8.97 26.17
C LYS A 146 0.40 -9.62 27.23
N THR A 147 -0.15 -10.41 28.15
CA THR A 147 0.63 -11.13 29.18
C THR A 147 1.29 -12.42 28.68
N THR A 148 0.85 -12.97 27.55
CA THR A 148 1.35 -14.22 26.96
C THR A 148 2.58 -14.06 26.06
N GLY A 149 3.41 -13.05 26.32
CA GLY A 149 4.75 -12.91 25.72
C GLY A 149 4.81 -12.28 24.31
N GLU A 150 3.70 -12.17 23.59
CA GLU A 150 3.64 -11.48 22.29
C GLU A 150 3.04 -10.07 22.39
N ALA A 151 3.69 -9.22 23.20
CA ALA A 151 3.58 -7.77 23.02
C ALA A 151 4.34 -7.37 21.74
N SER A 152 3.83 -7.78 20.57
CA SER A 152 4.30 -7.23 19.31
C SER A 152 3.98 -5.74 19.34
N ASP A 153 5.01 -4.91 19.48
CA ASP A 153 4.92 -3.53 19.04
C ASP A 153 4.51 -3.58 17.57
N ARG A 154 3.24 -3.26 17.32
CA ARG A 154 2.78 -2.93 15.98
C ARG A 154 3.31 -1.54 15.66
N LEU A 155 4.64 -1.47 15.51
CA LEU A 155 5.27 -0.57 14.56
C LEU A 155 4.38 -0.62 13.33
N GLU A 156 3.71 0.49 13.03
CA GLU A 156 2.81 0.54 11.89
C GLU A 156 3.67 0.30 10.65
N PHE A 157 3.64 -0.93 10.13
CA PHE A 157 4.18 -1.26 8.83
C PHE A 157 3.39 -0.46 7.82
N LYS A 158 3.85 0.78 7.59
CA LYS A 158 3.33 1.73 6.61
C LYS A 158 3.49 1.04 5.28
N LYS A 159 2.40 0.39 4.84
CA LYS A 159 2.33 -0.32 3.57
C LYS A 159 2.92 0.58 2.49
N PRO A 160 3.80 0.06 1.61
CA PRO A 160 4.49 0.88 0.63
C PRO A 160 3.45 1.74 -0.09
N LYS A 161 3.64 3.07 -0.06
CA LYS A 161 2.67 4.01 -0.63
C LYS A 161 2.46 3.62 -2.10
N PRO A 162 1.21 3.56 -2.59
CA PRO A 162 0.96 3.24 -3.98
C PRO A 162 1.65 4.27 -4.87
N VAL A 163 2.19 3.81 -6.02
CA VAL A 163 2.84 4.68 -7.00
C VAL A 163 1.92 5.84 -7.36
N GLN A 164 2.48 7.06 -7.37
CA GLN A 164 1.70 8.26 -7.67
C GLN A 164 1.02 8.16 -9.04
N LYS A 165 -0.17 8.78 -9.15
CA LYS A 165 -0.90 8.88 -10.42
C LYS A 165 -0.04 9.56 -11.48
N GLU A 166 -0.17 9.13 -12.73
CA GLU A 166 0.62 9.62 -13.85
C GLU A 166 0.66 11.16 -13.96
N LYS A 167 -0.48 11.84 -13.87
CA LYS A 167 -0.52 13.31 -13.89
C LYS A 167 0.26 13.98 -12.75
N ALA A 168 0.29 13.37 -11.56
CA ALA A 168 1.06 13.89 -10.43
C ALA A 168 2.56 13.68 -10.65
N ARG A 169 2.97 12.51 -11.16
CA ARG A 169 4.35 12.21 -11.56
C ARG A 169 4.84 13.13 -12.69
N GLN A 170 4.00 13.38 -13.70
CA GLN A 170 4.30 14.32 -14.79
C GLN A 170 4.46 15.76 -14.27
N LYS A 171 3.58 16.22 -13.37
CA LYS A 171 3.72 17.54 -12.75
C LYS A 171 5.02 17.64 -11.95
N GLN A 172 5.30 16.67 -11.08
CA GLN A 172 6.54 16.62 -10.31
C GLN A 172 7.77 16.67 -11.22
N MET A 173 7.80 15.88 -12.30
CA MET A 173 8.89 15.88 -13.27
C MET A 173 9.09 17.26 -13.93
N LEU A 174 8.02 17.98 -14.26
CA LEU A 174 8.12 19.34 -14.80
C LEU A 174 8.57 20.37 -13.75
N ASP A 175 8.09 20.24 -12.51
CA ASP A 175 8.51 21.07 -11.38
C ASP A 175 10.03 20.84 -11.10
N ASP A 176 10.50 19.59 -11.16
CA ASP A 176 11.91 19.18 -11.02
C ASP A 176 12.78 19.77 -12.15
N ILE A 177 12.35 19.64 -13.42
CA ILE A 177 13.05 20.24 -14.59
C ILE A 177 13.18 21.76 -14.43
N ALA A 178 12.10 22.44 -14.04
CA ALA A 178 12.11 23.88 -13.81
C ALA A 178 13.02 24.29 -12.64
N LEU A 179 13.17 23.43 -11.62
CA LEU A 179 14.13 23.62 -10.53
C LEU A 179 15.56 23.46 -11.02
N PHE A 180 15.88 22.41 -11.80
CA PHE A 180 17.22 22.20 -12.35
C PHE A 180 17.68 23.36 -13.25
N HIS A 181 16.80 23.91 -14.10
CA HIS A 181 17.13 25.09 -14.90
C HIS A 181 17.54 26.29 -14.04
N LYS A 182 16.86 26.53 -12.90
CA LYS A 182 17.23 27.61 -11.97
C LYS A 182 18.58 27.37 -11.30
N ILE A 183 18.84 26.13 -10.86
CA ILE A 183 20.11 25.74 -10.23
C ILE A 183 21.27 25.96 -11.21
N VAL A 184 21.16 25.47 -12.45
CA VAL A 184 22.18 25.61 -13.50
C VAL A 184 22.39 27.08 -13.92
N GLN A 185 21.39 27.94 -13.75
CA GLN A 185 21.51 29.38 -14.03
C GLN A 185 22.25 30.14 -12.92
N HIS A 186 22.22 29.66 -11.68
CA HIS A 186 22.74 30.37 -10.50
C HIS A 186 24.28 30.54 -10.52
N PRO A 187 24.83 31.71 -10.19
CA PRO A 187 26.27 31.98 -10.27
C PRO A 187 27.10 31.04 -9.38
N LEU A 188 26.77 30.93 -8.09
CA LEU A 188 27.51 30.08 -7.14
C LEU A 188 27.62 28.60 -7.61
N PHE A 189 26.58 28.10 -8.28
CA PHE A 189 26.57 26.73 -8.80
C PHE A 189 27.47 26.55 -10.04
N LYS A 190 27.71 27.61 -10.80
CA LYS A 190 28.68 27.62 -11.93
C LYS A 190 30.11 27.75 -11.45
N GLU A 191 30.32 28.45 -10.33
CA GLU A 191 31.64 28.65 -9.72
C GLU A 191 32.11 27.37 -9.00
N ASP A 192 31.32 26.85 -8.07
CA ASP A 192 31.57 25.55 -7.41
C ASP A 192 30.26 24.84 -7.09
N ALA A 193 29.85 23.93 -7.98
CA ALA A 193 28.67 23.10 -7.82
C ALA A 193 28.75 22.19 -6.57
N VAL A 194 29.94 21.64 -6.26
CA VAL A 194 30.08 20.66 -5.19
C VAL A 194 29.95 21.36 -3.84
N ASN A 195 30.70 22.43 -3.60
CA ASN A 195 30.62 23.16 -2.35
C ASN A 195 29.21 23.73 -2.12
N THR A 196 28.61 24.35 -3.15
CA THR A 196 27.22 24.88 -3.10
C THR A 196 26.21 23.79 -2.70
N ILE A 197 26.30 22.58 -3.25
CA ILE A 197 25.44 21.45 -2.84
C ILE A 197 25.70 21.07 -1.38
N THR A 198 26.97 20.95 -0.95
CA THR A 198 27.26 20.55 0.44
C THR A 198 26.81 21.59 1.47
N GLU A 199 26.90 22.88 1.15
CA GLU A 199 26.40 23.96 1.99
C GLU A 199 24.87 23.91 2.10
N HIS A 200 24.17 23.75 0.97
CA HIS A 200 22.72 23.63 0.97
C HIS A 200 22.24 22.41 1.80
N LEU A 201 22.92 21.26 1.68
CA LEU A 201 22.63 20.08 2.49
C LEU A 201 22.87 20.33 4.00
N LYS A 202 23.98 20.98 4.36
CA LYS A 202 24.25 21.38 5.77
C LYS A 202 23.15 22.30 6.32
N HIS A 203 22.67 23.26 5.52
CA HIS A 203 21.58 24.14 5.91
C HIS A 203 20.24 23.40 6.02
N LYS A 204 19.93 22.45 5.11
CA LYS A 204 18.71 21.66 5.18
C LYS A 204 18.66 20.78 6.43
N ILE A 205 19.73 20.06 6.73
CA ILE A 205 19.82 19.21 7.94
C ILE A 205 19.61 20.04 9.21
N LYS A 206 20.28 21.21 9.31
CA LYS A 206 20.09 22.13 10.44
C LYS A 206 18.65 22.65 10.55
N SER A 207 17.98 22.95 9.43
CA SER A 207 16.58 23.39 9.46
C SER A 207 15.64 22.31 9.99
N GLU A 208 15.85 21.05 9.60
CA GLU A 208 15.02 19.92 10.05
C GLU A 208 15.23 19.63 11.54
N GLN A 209 16.48 19.71 12.02
CA GLN A 209 16.80 19.62 13.45
C GLN A 209 16.12 20.73 14.26
N ASN A 210 16.22 21.98 13.82
CA ASN A 210 15.57 23.11 14.49
C ASN A 210 14.03 23.01 14.46
N GLU A 211 13.44 22.47 13.39
CA GLU A 211 12.00 22.19 13.30
C GLU A 211 11.58 21.11 14.31
N GLU A 212 12.35 20.02 14.44
CA GLU A 212 12.11 18.94 15.40
C GLU A 212 12.27 19.40 16.87
N GLU A 213 13.24 20.27 17.17
CA GLU A 213 13.44 20.87 18.50
C GLU A 213 12.29 21.83 18.88
N ASN A 214 11.85 22.68 17.95
CA ASN A 214 10.72 23.58 18.17
C ASN A 214 9.40 22.81 18.37
N LEU A 215 9.19 21.73 17.61
CA LEU A 215 8.07 20.79 17.79
C LEU A 215 8.09 20.08 19.16
N HIS A 216 9.25 19.86 19.78
CA HIS A 216 9.32 19.38 21.16
C HIS A 216 8.90 20.46 22.18
N GLN A 217 9.38 21.69 22.02
CA GLN A 217 9.09 22.77 22.97
C GLN A 217 7.61 23.19 23.00
N GLU A 218 6.88 23.11 21.88
CA GLU A 218 5.42 23.38 21.85
C GLU A 218 4.55 22.33 22.59
N VAL A 219 5.10 21.14 22.87
CA VAL A 219 4.41 20.08 23.62
C VAL A 219 4.54 20.31 25.12
N ASP A 220 5.72 20.70 25.60
CA ASP A 220 5.99 20.94 27.02
C ASP A 220 5.48 22.32 27.51
N GLY A 221 5.37 23.31 26.62
CA GLY A 221 4.96 24.68 26.98
C GLY A 221 3.49 24.88 27.38
N LYS A 222 2.61 23.88 27.25
CA LYS A 222 1.15 24.05 27.48
C LYS A 222 0.68 23.95 28.94
N SER A 223 1.58 23.81 29.91
CA SER A 223 1.21 23.61 31.34
C SER A 223 1.15 24.87 32.21
N SER A 224 1.42 26.08 31.69
CA SER A 224 1.49 27.30 32.54
C SER A 224 0.90 28.57 31.92
N GLU A 225 -0.43 28.69 31.90
CA GLU A 225 -1.14 29.97 31.78
C GLU A 225 -2.14 30.17 32.95
N PRO A 226 -1.86 31.08 33.91
CA PRO A 226 -2.77 31.36 35.01
C PRO A 226 -3.92 32.29 34.56
N LYS A 227 -5.16 31.77 34.58
CA LYS A 227 -6.37 32.53 34.23
C LYS A 227 -6.59 33.73 35.16
N SER A 228 -6.36 34.94 34.65
CA SER A 228 -6.65 36.18 35.36
C SER A 228 -8.17 36.44 35.46
N LYS A 229 -8.64 36.67 36.69
CA LYS A 229 -10.08 36.92 36.98
C LYS A 229 -10.46 38.35 36.60
N LYS A 230 -11.24 38.53 35.52
CA LYS A 230 -11.92 39.81 35.25
C LYS A 230 -13.01 40.07 36.30
N ARG A 231 -12.80 41.04 37.19
CA ARG A 231 -13.86 41.60 38.05
C ARG A 231 -14.72 42.52 37.18
N LYS A 232 -16.03 42.31 37.16
CA LYS A 232 -16.99 43.33 36.70
C LYS A 232 -17.21 44.35 37.82
N LYS A 233 -17.22 45.63 37.46
CA LYS A 233 -18.07 46.67 38.04
C LYS A 233 -19.01 47.13 36.92
#